data_AF-A0AAV8FUR1-F1
#
_entry.id   AF-A0AAV8FUR1-F1
#
_cell.length_a   1.000
_cell.length_b   1.000
_cell.length_c   1.000
_cell.angle_alpha   90.00
_cell.angle_beta   90.00
_cell.angle_gamma   90.00
#
_symmetry.space_group_name_H-M   'P 1'
#
loop_
_entity.id
_entity.type
_entity.pdbx_description
1 polymer ?
#
loop_
_entity_poly.entity_id
_entity_poly.type
_entity_poly.pdbx_seq_one_letter_code
_entity_poly.pdbx_strand_id
1 'polypeptide(L)'
;MARATLPFTKTIRSIPSLQNCENFIPWKGTTTSLHRVTTRPTLPLLLCNTSPPLPIVTQFASSDVPQRSDEWFALRKDKLTTSSFSTALGFWNGNRRVELWHEKVFAPETLTLDLSARAAMDWGVLNEEAAIEKYKSITGREVGFLGFATHTDASSGWLGASPDGVLGCYPDGGILEVKCPFNKGKPELALPWKAMPYYYMPQVQGQMEIMNRDWVDLFCWTPNGSSIFRVNRDRAYWELIHRILHDFWWGHVVPAREAVLLGKVEAVKAFEPQPKHRLTNLVLFKSRKLSGEVKLVCKDIAGHVEFFK
;
A
#
# COMPACT_ATOMS: atom_id res chain seq x y z
N MET A 1 59.10 -10.93 20.44
CA MET A 1 57.68 -10.92 20.87
C MET A 1 56.83 -10.44 19.70
N ALA A 2 56.22 -11.36 18.97
CA ALA A 2 55.47 -11.08 17.75
C ALA A 2 54.02 -10.69 18.09
N ARG A 3 53.54 -9.58 17.49
CA ARG A 3 52.15 -9.13 17.54
C ARG A 3 51.29 -10.08 16.71
N ALA A 4 50.31 -10.72 17.35
CA ALA A 4 49.25 -11.46 16.67
C ALA A 4 48.10 -10.50 16.33
N THR A 5 47.93 -10.19 15.05
CA THR A 5 46.73 -9.57 14.49
C THR A 5 45.72 -10.67 14.17
N LEU A 6 44.64 -10.75 14.95
CA LEU A 6 43.48 -11.60 14.66
C LEU A 6 42.59 -10.93 13.60
N PRO A 7 42.17 -11.62 12.53
CA PRO A 7 41.21 -11.07 11.59
C PRO A 7 39.80 -11.17 12.16
N PHE A 8 39.14 -10.03 12.33
CA PHE A 8 37.71 -9.95 12.67
C PHE A 8 36.88 -10.18 11.40
N THR A 9 36.53 -11.44 11.11
CA THR A 9 35.52 -11.76 10.10
C THR A 9 34.15 -11.78 10.75
N LYS A 10 33.43 -10.66 10.69
CA LYS A 10 32.03 -10.57 11.13
C LYS A 10 31.17 -11.31 10.10
N THR A 11 30.73 -12.53 10.41
CA THR A 11 29.81 -13.30 9.56
C THR A 11 28.49 -12.54 9.43
N ILE A 12 28.19 -12.00 8.24
CA ILE A 12 26.88 -11.47 7.88
C ILE A 12 25.94 -12.68 7.82
N ARG A 13 25.14 -12.88 8.86
CA ARG A 13 24.09 -13.91 8.84
C ARG A 13 22.91 -13.33 8.07
N SER A 14 22.71 -13.81 6.85
CA SER A 14 21.51 -13.55 6.05
C SER A 14 20.27 -14.14 6.74
N ILE A 15 19.12 -13.52 6.49
CA ILE A 15 17.82 -14.10 6.85
C ILE A 15 17.63 -15.34 5.94
N PRO A 16 17.17 -16.50 6.44
CA PRO A 16 17.04 -17.70 5.62
C PRO A 16 16.20 -17.46 4.36
N SER A 17 16.74 -17.83 3.20
CA SER A 17 15.99 -17.84 1.95
C SER A 17 14.94 -18.95 2.02
N LEU A 18 13.67 -18.57 1.93
CA LEU A 18 12.58 -19.53 1.72
C LEU A 18 12.32 -19.58 0.21
N GLN A 19 12.24 -20.80 -0.34
CA GLN A 19 12.08 -21.07 -1.77
C GLN A 19 10.89 -20.32 -2.40
N ASN A 20 11.07 -19.87 -3.64
CA ASN A 20 10.02 -19.24 -4.45
C ASN A 20 8.98 -20.28 -4.91
N CYS A 21 7.70 -19.94 -4.86
CA CYS A 21 6.60 -20.82 -5.29
C CYS A 21 6.22 -20.66 -6.76
N GLU A 22 5.57 -21.69 -7.31
CA GLU A 22 5.22 -21.83 -8.73
C GLU A 22 4.32 -20.71 -9.30
N ASN A 23 3.67 -19.90 -8.45
CA ASN A 23 2.83 -18.74 -8.85
C ASN A 23 3.40 -17.38 -8.39
N PHE A 24 4.66 -17.35 -7.95
CA PHE A 24 5.31 -16.10 -7.57
C PHE A 24 5.65 -15.31 -8.84
N ILE A 25 4.88 -14.26 -9.13
CA ILE A 25 5.19 -13.33 -10.21
C ILE A 25 6.24 -12.35 -9.66
N PRO A 26 7.52 -12.47 -10.08
CA PRO A 26 8.54 -11.55 -9.61
C PRO A 26 8.19 -10.15 -10.08
N TRP A 27 8.40 -9.17 -9.22
CA TRP A 27 8.26 -7.78 -9.62
C TRP A 27 9.24 -7.50 -10.77
N LYS A 28 8.69 -7.17 -11.95
CA LYS A 28 9.44 -6.73 -13.14
C LYS A 28 9.10 -5.26 -13.31
N GLY A 29 10.04 -4.37 -13.03
CA GLY A 29 9.83 -2.93 -13.17
C GLY A 29 9.17 -2.57 -14.51
N THR A 30 8.21 -1.66 -14.49
CA THR A 30 7.48 -1.22 -15.68
C THR A 30 8.42 -0.45 -16.60
N THR A 31 9.06 -1.15 -17.56
CA THR A 31 9.76 -0.51 -18.68
C THR A 31 8.77 -0.31 -19.81
N THR A 32 8.22 0.89 -19.97
CA THR A 32 7.40 1.23 -21.13
C THR A 32 8.30 1.43 -22.35
N SER A 33 8.61 0.35 -23.07
CA SER A 33 9.28 0.41 -24.38
C SER A 33 8.25 0.63 -25.48
N LEU A 34 8.23 1.82 -26.08
CA LEU A 34 7.47 2.15 -27.29
C LEU A 34 8.05 1.38 -28.48
N HIS A 35 7.44 0.25 -28.87
CA HIS A 35 7.81 -0.42 -30.12
C HIS A 35 7.06 0.20 -31.32
N ARG A 36 7.88 0.79 -32.18
CA ARG A 36 7.60 1.38 -33.49
C ARG A 36 7.04 0.33 -34.45
N VAL A 37 5.83 0.55 -34.96
CA VAL A 37 5.20 -0.29 -35.99
C VAL A 37 5.87 -0.02 -37.35
N THR A 38 6.48 -1.04 -37.93
CA THR A 38 7.01 -1.03 -39.30
C THR A 38 6.07 -1.82 -40.20
N THR A 39 5.54 -1.16 -41.22
CA THR A 39 4.61 -1.68 -42.24
C THR A 39 5.32 -2.51 -43.31
N ARG A 40 4.69 -3.60 -43.80
CA ARG A 40 4.81 -4.14 -45.19
C ARG A 40 3.83 -5.33 -45.45
N PRO A 41 3.60 -5.78 -46.71
CA PRO A 41 2.46 -5.40 -47.53
C PRO A 41 1.46 -6.53 -47.84
N THR A 42 0.33 -6.13 -48.43
CA THR A 42 -0.87 -6.84 -48.89
C THR A 42 -0.67 -7.96 -49.92
N LEU A 43 -1.55 -9.00 -49.86
CA LEU A 43 -2.40 -9.61 -50.93
C LEU A 43 -3.00 -10.97 -50.44
N PRO A 44 -4.02 -11.57 -51.08
CA PRO A 44 -5.36 -11.10 -51.39
C PRO A 44 -6.48 -11.90 -50.65
N LEU A 45 -7.69 -11.35 -50.69
CA LEU A 45 -8.90 -11.76 -49.97
C LEU A 45 -9.44 -13.15 -50.39
N LEU A 46 -9.58 -14.05 -49.42
CA LEU A 46 -10.51 -15.18 -49.46
C LEU A 46 -11.62 -14.90 -48.44
N LEU A 47 -12.84 -14.72 -48.96
CA LEU A 47 -14.06 -14.52 -48.18
C LEU A 47 -14.45 -15.83 -47.51
N CYS A 48 -14.17 -15.93 -46.21
CA CYS A 48 -14.74 -16.96 -45.35
C CYS A 48 -15.64 -16.28 -44.31
N ASN A 49 -16.95 -16.38 -44.51
CA ASN A 49 -17.97 -16.04 -43.54
C ASN A 49 -17.77 -16.87 -42.27
N THR A 50 -17.17 -16.26 -41.25
CA THR A 50 -17.29 -16.71 -39.86
C THR A 50 -17.51 -15.46 -39.03
N SER A 51 -18.57 -15.49 -38.22
CA SER A 51 -18.89 -14.44 -37.25
C SER A 51 -17.63 -14.10 -36.44
N PRO A 52 -17.36 -12.83 -36.12
CA PRO A 52 -16.21 -12.49 -35.30
C PRO A 52 -16.36 -13.21 -33.96
N PRO A 53 -15.34 -13.93 -33.46
CA PRO A 53 -15.37 -14.42 -32.10
C PRO A 53 -15.50 -13.19 -31.20
N LEU A 54 -16.50 -13.22 -30.31
CA LEU A 54 -16.65 -12.25 -29.23
C LEU A 54 -15.26 -12.03 -28.59
N PRO A 55 -14.86 -10.79 -28.30
CA PRO A 55 -13.61 -10.58 -27.59
C PRO A 55 -13.73 -11.36 -26.29
N ILE A 56 -12.86 -12.34 -26.11
CA ILE A 56 -12.62 -12.94 -24.80
C ILE A 56 -12.18 -11.77 -23.95
N VAL A 57 -13.12 -11.21 -23.19
CA VAL A 57 -12.80 -10.31 -22.09
C VAL A 57 -12.06 -11.20 -21.11
N THR A 58 -10.74 -11.25 -21.24
CA THR A 58 -9.87 -11.80 -20.21
C THR A 58 -10.18 -10.97 -18.98
N GLN A 59 -10.95 -11.56 -18.06
CA GLN A 59 -11.17 -11.00 -16.74
C GLN A 59 -9.80 -10.96 -16.07
N PHE A 60 -9.10 -9.82 -16.18
CA PHE A 60 -7.92 -9.58 -15.38
C PHE A 60 -8.35 -9.70 -13.93
N ALA A 61 -7.77 -10.65 -13.19
CA ALA A 61 -7.93 -10.68 -11.75
C ALA A 61 -7.43 -9.34 -11.20
N SER A 62 -8.09 -8.78 -10.18
CA SER A 62 -7.70 -7.48 -9.60
C SER A 62 -6.22 -7.45 -9.15
N SER A 63 -5.62 -8.62 -8.92
CA SER A 63 -4.23 -8.82 -8.58
C SER A 63 -3.25 -8.40 -9.68
N ASP A 64 -3.65 -8.47 -10.95
CA ASP A 64 -2.74 -8.31 -12.09
C ASP A 64 -2.80 -6.90 -12.70
N VAL A 65 -3.71 -6.06 -12.18
CA VAL A 65 -3.89 -4.69 -12.64
C VAL A 65 -2.68 -3.84 -12.21
N PRO A 66 -1.96 -3.20 -13.13
CA PRO A 66 -0.82 -2.35 -12.79
C PRO A 66 -1.22 -1.22 -11.84
N GLN A 67 -0.46 -1.03 -10.76
CA GLN A 67 -0.72 0.06 -9.83
C GLN A 67 -0.64 1.40 -10.58
N ARG A 68 -1.56 2.32 -10.25
CA ARG A 68 -1.70 3.65 -10.89
C ARG A 68 -2.24 3.63 -12.33
N SER A 69 -2.70 2.49 -12.85
CA SER A 69 -3.49 2.46 -14.09
C SER A 69 -4.92 2.98 -13.86
N ASP A 70 -5.64 3.33 -14.94
CA ASP A 70 -7.03 3.79 -14.85
C ASP A 70 -7.95 2.69 -14.26
N GLU A 71 -7.70 1.42 -14.61
CA GLU A 71 -8.40 0.27 -14.07
C GLU A 71 -8.14 0.13 -12.55
N TRP A 72 -6.91 0.40 -12.11
CA TRP A 72 -6.56 0.40 -10.70
C TRP A 72 -7.31 1.49 -9.91
N PHE A 73 -7.41 2.69 -10.48
CA PHE A 73 -8.21 3.77 -9.88
C PHE A 73 -9.70 3.41 -9.84
N ALA A 74 -10.22 2.79 -10.90
CA ALA A 74 -11.61 2.34 -10.96
C ALA A 74 -11.92 1.31 -9.87
N LEU A 75 -11.05 0.30 -9.66
CA LEU A 75 -11.21 -0.71 -8.60
C LEU A 75 -11.26 -0.10 -7.19
N ARG A 76 -10.57 1.03 -6.97
CA ARG A 76 -10.46 1.70 -5.66
C ARG A 76 -11.59 2.67 -5.37
N LYS A 77 -12.30 3.15 -6.40
CA LYS A 77 -13.34 4.17 -6.28
C LYS A 77 -14.43 3.77 -5.29
N ASP A 78 -14.84 2.50 -5.34
CA ASP A 78 -15.91 1.93 -4.52
C ASP A 78 -15.40 1.08 -3.36
N LYS A 79 -14.23 1.46 -2.83
CA LYS A 79 -13.58 0.80 -1.70
C LYS A 79 -13.01 1.81 -0.73
N LEU A 80 -13.02 1.49 0.55
CA LEU A 80 -12.15 2.14 1.53
C LEU A 80 -10.79 1.46 1.50
N THR A 81 -9.75 2.20 1.07
CA THR A 81 -8.42 1.63 0.89
C THR A 81 -7.59 1.76 2.17
N THR A 82 -6.75 0.78 2.48
CA THR A 82 -5.94 0.75 3.72
C THR A 82 -5.12 2.03 3.96
N SER A 83 -4.61 2.65 2.89
CA SER A 83 -3.89 3.93 2.95
C SER A 83 -4.71 5.11 3.49
N SER A 84 -6.05 5.02 3.45
CA SER A 84 -6.99 6.03 3.93
C SER A 84 -7.51 5.75 5.34
N PHE A 85 -7.17 4.60 5.95
CA PHE A 85 -7.75 4.19 7.23
C PHE A 85 -7.43 5.17 8.35
N SER A 86 -6.19 5.68 8.45
CA SER A 86 -5.84 6.68 9.48
C SER A 86 -6.71 7.94 9.38
N THR A 87 -7.05 8.36 8.17
CA THR A 87 -7.98 9.48 7.91
C THR A 87 -9.41 9.13 8.31
N ALA A 88 -9.93 7.97 7.90
CA ALA A 88 -11.26 7.50 8.28
C ALA A 88 -11.42 7.32 9.81
N LEU A 89 -10.33 6.98 10.50
CA LEU A 89 -10.24 6.86 11.96
C LEU A 89 -10.12 8.22 12.67
N GLY A 90 -9.95 9.32 11.94
CA GLY A 90 -9.86 10.69 12.49
C GLY A 90 -8.49 11.04 13.10
N PHE A 91 -7.39 10.47 12.60
CA PHE A 91 -6.06 10.74 13.16
C PHE A 91 -5.56 12.16 12.90
N TRP A 92 -6.04 12.77 11.81
CA TRP A 92 -5.61 14.09 11.38
C TRP A 92 -6.51 15.17 11.96
N ASN A 93 -5.92 16.35 12.21
CA ASN A 93 -6.66 17.51 12.68
C ASN A 93 -7.53 18.11 11.55
N GLY A 94 -8.45 18.98 11.94
CA GLY A 94 -9.37 19.63 11.01
C GLY A 94 -10.37 18.65 10.41
N ASN A 95 -10.71 18.85 9.14
CA ASN A 95 -11.83 18.18 8.48
C ASN A 95 -11.42 17.02 7.58
N ARG A 96 -10.20 16.49 7.69
CA ARG A 96 -9.69 15.41 6.81
C ARG A 96 -10.60 14.18 6.73
N ARG A 97 -11.27 13.80 7.83
CA ARG A 97 -12.25 12.69 7.83
C ARG A 97 -13.50 13.03 7.02
N VAL A 98 -13.96 14.28 7.10
CA VAL A 98 -15.10 14.80 6.32
C VAL A 98 -14.73 14.93 4.85
N GLU A 99 -13.53 15.44 4.56
CA GLU A 99 -12.99 15.53 3.20
C GLU A 99 -12.92 14.14 2.55
N LEU A 100 -12.39 13.12 3.26
CA LEU A 100 -12.40 11.74 2.77
C LEU A 100 -13.81 11.22 2.54
N TRP A 101 -14.78 11.56 3.39
CA TRP A 101 -16.17 11.18 3.17
C TRP A 101 -16.72 11.83 1.90
N HIS A 102 -16.48 13.13 1.70
CA HIS A 102 -16.86 13.85 0.50
C HIS A 102 -16.24 13.22 -0.77
N GLU A 103 -14.94 12.92 -0.74
CA GLU A 103 -14.23 12.20 -1.82
C GLU A 103 -14.84 10.83 -2.12
N LYS A 104 -15.43 10.15 -1.13
CA LYS A 104 -16.08 8.85 -1.30
C LYS A 104 -17.53 8.98 -1.73
N VAL A 105 -18.24 10.03 -1.36
CA VAL A 105 -19.66 10.20 -1.70
C VAL A 105 -19.84 10.77 -3.09
N PHE A 106 -19.07 11.80 -3.43
CA PHE A 106 -19.19 12.51 -4.69
C PHE A 106 -18.16 12.00 -5.70
N ALA A 107 -18.51 12.04 -6.98
CA ALA A 107 -17.51 11.82 -8.02
C ALA A 107 -16.39 12.86 -7.85
N PRO A 108 -15.12 12.51 -8.10
CA PRO A 108 -14.04 13.49 -8.00
C PRO A 108 -14.27 14.57 -9.06
N GLU A 109 -14.88 15.69 -8.67
CA GLU A 109 -14.57 16.98 -9.26
C GLU A 109 -13.09 17.21 -9.03
N THR A 110 -12.40 17.81 -10.00
CA THR A 110 -10.96 18.01 -10.05
C THR A 110 -10.40 18.42 -8.69
N LEU A 111 -9.98 17.44 -7.87
CA LEU A 111 -9.40 17.69 -6.56
C LEU A 111 -8.10 18.43 -6.83
N THR A 112 -8.13 19.74 -6.62
CA THR A 112 -6.92 20.57 -6.62
C THR A 112 -6.11 20.17 -5.40
N LEU A 113 -5.31 19.11 -5.55
CA LEU A 113 -4.29 18.77 -4.57
C LEU A 113 -3.33 19.95 -4.46
N ASP A 114 -3.02 20.34 -3.23
CA ASP A 114 -1.96 21.32 -2.99
C ASP A 114 -0.65 20.85 -3.66
N LEU A 115 0.13 21.80 -4.17
CA LEU A 115 1.38 21.52 -4.89
C LEU A 115 2.36 20.72 -4.02
N SER A 116 2.39 20.97 -2.70
CA SER A 116 3.25 20.22 -1.78
C SER A 116 2.81 18.76 -1.65
N ALA A 117 1.49 18.51 -1.56
CA ALA A 117 0.95 17.16 -1.49
C ALA A 117 1.24 16.38 -2.79
N ARG A 118 1.08 17.02 -3.95
CA ARG A 118 1.40 16.43 -5.25
C ARG A 118 2.89 16.08 -5.35
N ALA A 119 3.78 17.01 -5.00
CA ALA A 119 5.23 16.77 -5.01
C ALA A 119 5.65 15.61 -4.08
N ALA A 120 5.01 15.48 -2.91
CA ALA A 120 5.27 14.36 -2.00
C ALA A 120 4.83 13.01 -2.58
N MET A 121 3.69 12.97 -3.29
CA MET A 121 3.21 11.76 -3.97
C MET A 121 4.12 11.38 -5.13
N ASP A 122 4.49 12.35 -5.97
CA ASP A 122 5.38 12.15 -7.11
C ASP A 122 6.77 11.68 -6.67
N TRP A 123 7.29 12.20 -5.54
CA TRP A 123 8.52 11.71 -4.92
C TRP A 123 8.44 10.23 -4.53
N GLY A 124 7.31 9.82 -3.92
CA GLY A 124 7.07 8.41 -3.59
C GLY A 124 7.08 7.54 -4.84
N VAL A 125 6.28 7.93 -5.83
CA VAL A 125 6.14 7.25 -7.14
C VAL A 125 7.49 7.05 -7.82
N LEU A 126 8.31 8.09 -7.87
CA LEU A 126 9.60 8.07 -8.55
C LEU A 126 10.62 7.12 -7.89
N ASN A 127 10.57 6.99 -6.56
CA ASN A 127 11.61 6.29 -5.80
C ASN A 127 11.21 4.88 -5.35
N GLU A 128 9.94 4.49 -5.49
CA GLU A 128 9.41 3.21 -5.01
C GLU A 128 10.16 2.00 -5.61
N GLU A 129 10.37 1.98 -6.93
CA GLU A 129 11.12 0.93 -7.63
C GLU A 129 12.55 0.79 -7.08
N ALA A 130 13.28 1.89 -6.98
CA ALA A 130 14.65 1.88 -6.44
C ALA A 130 14.68 1.45 -4.95
N ALA A 131 13.67 1.82 -4.17
CA ALA A 131 13.53 1.40 -2.79
C ALA A 131 13.24 -0.10 -2.67
N ILE A 132 12.37 -0.67 -3.53
CA ILE A 132 12.12 -2.12 -3.58
C ILE A 132 13.41 -2.89 -3.90
N GLU A 133 14.17 -2.44 -4.91
CA GLU A 133 15.44 -3.08 -5.25
C GLU A 133 16.49 -2.97 -4.12
N LYS A 134 16.53 -1.84 -3.41
CA LYS A 134 17.36 -1.70 -2.20
C LYS A 134 16.92 -2.65 -1.09
N TYR A 135 15.62 -2.84 -0.89
CA TYR A 135 15.08 -3.81 0.07
C TYR A 135 15.49 -5.24 -0.29
N LYS A 136 15.37 -5.64 -1.57
CA LYS A 136 15.82 -6.94 -2.07
C LYS A 136 17.32 -7.15 -1.82
N SER A 137 18.14 -6.14 -2.13
CA SER A 137 19.58 -6.17 -1.89
C SER A 137 19.95 -6.33 -0.40
N ILE A 138 19.26 -5.64 0.51
CA ILE A 138 19.50 -5.75 1.96
C ILE A 138 19.08 -7.12 2.50
N THR A 139 17.90 -7.59 2.12
CA THR A 139 17.26 -8.75 2.77
C THR A 139 17.55 -10.07 2.06
N GLY A 140 17.99 -10.03 0.80
CA GLY A 140 18.10 -11.20 -0.08
C GLY A 140 16.76 -11.84 -0.44
N ARG A 141 15.63 -11.19 -0.13
CA ARG A 141 14.28 -11.69 -0.43
C ARG A 141 13.84 -11.22 -1.79
N GLU A 142 13.16 -12.09 -2.53
CA GLU A 142 12.40 -11.68 -3.70
C GLU A 142 11.12 -10.96 -3.30
N VAL A 143 10.69 -10.03 -4.16
CA VAL A 143 9.45 -9.26 -3.99
C VAL A 143 8.55 -9.53 -5.19
N GLY A 144 7.34 -10.02 -4.90
CA GLY A 144 6.31 -10.29 -5.90
C GLY A 144 5.36 -9.11 -6.05
N PHE A 145 4.73 -8.99 -7.23
CA PHE A 145 3.76 -7.93 -7.51
C PHE A 145 2.32 -8.36 -7.17
N LEU A 146 1.53 -7.42 -6.61
CA LEU A 146 0.08 -7.55 -6.49
C LEU A 146 -0.55 -6.15 -6.59
N GLY A 147 -1.34 -5.91 -7.63
CA GLY A 147 -1.91 -4.60 -7.93
C GLY A 147 -2.99 -4.15 -6.95
N PHE A 148 -4.05 -4.95 -6.81
CA PHE A 148 -5.14 -4.66 -5.88
C PHE A 148 -5.77 -5.92 -5.29
N ALA A 149 -5.85 -5.95 -3.96
CA ALA A 149 -6.54 -6.97 -3.19
C ALA A 149 -7.86 -6.41 -2.63
N THR A 150 -8.91 -7.22 -2.70
CA THR A 150 -10.15 -7.02 -1.95
C THR A 150 -10.26 -8.10 -0.89
N HIS A 151 -11.02 -7.84 0.17
CA HIS A 151 -11.20 -8.83 1.23
C HIS A 151 -11.92 -10.06 0.67
N THR A 152 -11.46 -11.26 1.02
CA THR A 152 -12.05 -12.53 0.58
C THR A 152 -13.46 -12.78 1.12
N ASP A 153 -13.86 -12.05 2.16
CA ASP A 153 -15.19 -12.12 2.74
C ASP A 153 -16.05 -11.06 2.04
N ALA A 154 -17.12 -11.50 1.38
CA ALA A 154 -18.02 -10.63 0.65
C ALA A 154 -18.61 -9.52 1.52
N SER A 155 -18.85 -9.77 2.82
CA SER A 155 -19.34 -8.76 3.76
C SER A 155 -18.33 -7.63 4.00
N SER A 156 -17.06 -7.90 3.72
CA SER A 156 -15.93 -6.98 3.82
C SER A 156 -15.41 -6.51 2.46
N GLY A 157 -16.13 -6.79 1.37
CA GLY A 157 -15.77 -6.41 0.00
C GLY A 157 -15.77 -4.89 -0.27
N TRP A 158 -16.11 -4.07 0.72
CA TRP A 158 -15.96 -2.62 0.71
C TRP A 158 -14.55 -2.16 1.10
N LEU A 159 -13.69 -3.06 1.57
CA LEU A 159 -12.30 -2.80 1.91
C LEU A 159 -11.36 -3.22 0.77
N GLY A 160 -10.28 -2.47 0.58
CA GLY A 160 -9.27 -2.79 -0.42
C GLY A 160 -7.85 -2.41 -0.01
N ALA A 161 -6.87 -3.14 -0.55
CA ALA A 161 -5.45 -2.92 -0.30
C ALA A 161 -4.65 -2.95 -1.62
N SER A 162 -3.62 -2.11 -1.69
CA SER A 162 -2.57 -2.21 -2.70
C SER A 162 -1.25 -2.29 -1.94
N PRO A 163 -0.69 -3.49 -1.74
CA PRO A 163 0.65 -3.61 -1.18
C PRO A 163 1.70 -3.14 -2.20
N ASP A 164 2.85 -2.67 -1.74
CA ASP A 164 3.97 -2.36 -2.63
C ASP A 164 4.74 -3.63 -3.04
N GLY A 165 4.55 -4.72 -2.30
CA GLY A 165 4.98 -6.05 -2.71
C GLY A 165 4.47 -7.19 -1.83
N VAL A 166 4.57 -8.41 -2.33
CA VAL A 166 4.28 -9.66 -1.60
C VAL A 166 5.58 -10.42 -1.38
N LEU A 167 5.79 -10.92 -0.16
CA LEU A 167 7.03 -11.57 0.25
C LEU A 167 6.79 -13.06 0.51
N GLY A 168 7.58 -13.93 -0.11
CA GLY A 168 7.46 -15.38 0.07
C GLY A 168 6.09 -15.94 -0.32
N CYS A 169 5.78 -17.14 0.15
CA CYS A 169 4.56 -17.86 -0.21
C CYS A 169 3.59 -17.96 0.96
N TYR A 170 2.29 -18.02 0.67
CA TYR A 170 1.30 -18.38 1.69
C TYR A 170 1.58 -19.79 2.24
N PRO A 171 1.39 -20.05 3.55
CA PRO A 171 0.92 -19.11 4.59
C PRO A 171 2.00 -18.24 5.22
N ASP A 172 3.27 -18.60 5.10
CA ASP A 172 4.39 -17.98 5.84
C ASP A 172 4.86 -16.63 5.29
N GLY A 173 4.36 -16.27 4.12
CA GLY A 173 4.66 -15.03 3.41
C GLY A 173 4.15 -13.79 4.13
N GLY A 174 4.71 -12.65 3.75
CA GLY A 174 4.36 -11.35 4.28
C GLY A 174 4.04 -10.34 3.19
N ILE A 175 3.96 -9.09 3.62
CA ILE A 175 3.68 -7.95 2.75
C ILE A 175 4.85 -6.98 2.87
N LEU A 176 5.25 -6.37 1.77
CA LEU A 176 6.15 -5.23 1.74
C LEU A 176 5.33 -3.95 1.58
N GLU A 177 5.56 -2.99 2.47
CA GLU A 177 5.04 -1.63 2.36
C GLU A 177 6.20 -0.64 2.37
N VAL A 178 6.40 0.08 1.28
CA VAL A 178 7.49 1.01 1.06
C VAL A 178 7.02 2.44 1.32
N LYS A 179 7.87 3.22 1.99
CA LYS A 179 7.68 4.65 2.19
C LYS A 179 8.95 5.41 1.86
N CYS A 180 8.81 6.44 1.04
CA CYS A 180 9.87 7.38 0.68
C CYS A 180 9.48 8.76 1.25
N PRO A 181 9.91 9.13 2.48
CA PRO A 181 9.48 10.37 3.11
C PRO A 181 9.95 11.62 2.34
N PHE A 182 9.04 12.54 2.04
CA PHE A 182 9.34 13.81 1.37
C PHE A 182 9.89 14.91 2.32
N ASN A 183 9.88 14.63 3.63
CA ASN A 183 10.48 15.49 4.67
C ASN A 183 10.17 16.99 4.51
N LYS A 184 8.88 17.33 4.38
CA LYS A 184 8.40 18.72 4.22
C LYS A 184 9.05 19.46 3.04
N GLY A 185 9.25 18.78 1.91
CA GLY A 185 9.86 19.37 0.72
C GLY A 185 11.37 19.29 0.65
N LYS A 186 12.00 18.54 1.56
CA LYS A 186 13.46 18.38 1.66
C LYS A 186 13.86 16.90 1.76
N PRO A 187 13.50 16.06 0.79
CA PRO A 187 13.75 14.62 0.82
C PRO A 187 15.26 14.27 0.95
N GLU A 188 16.14 15.12 0.44
CA GLU A 188 17.60 15.00 0.56
C GLU A 188 18.10 15.07 2.01
N LEU A 189 17.32 15.67 2.91
CA LEU A 189 17.61 15.73 4.35
C LEU A 189 16.87 14.64 5.15
N ALA A 190 16.05 13.81 4.49
CA ALA A 190 15.29 12.76 5.16
C ALA A 190 16.24 11.71 5.74
N LEU A 191 15.99 11.30 6.98
CA LEU A 191 16.69 10.20 7.63
C LEU A 191 15.76 9.01 7.81
N PRO A 192 16.29 7.78 7.82
CA PRO A 192 15.52 6.59 8.16
C PRO A 192 14.87 6.75 9.52
N TRP A 193 13.64 6.26 9.64
CA TRP A 193 12.93 6.34 10.91
C TRP A 193 13.65 5.52 11.98
N LYS A 194 13.67 6.05 13.20
CA LYS A 194 14.18 5.31 14.37
C LYS A 194 13.11 4.40 14.97
N ALA A 195 11.85 4.76 14.80
CA ALA A 195 10.68 4.02 15.23
C ALA A 195 9.61 4.13 14.14
N MET A 196 8.77 3.11 14.02
CA MET A 196 7.63 3.15 13.11
C MET A 196 6.76 4.37 13.42
N PRO A 197 6.28 5.14 12.42
CA PRO A 197 5.26 6.15 12.64
C PRO A 197 3.89 5.50 12.87
N TYR A 198 3.29 5.79 14.03
CA TYR A 198 2.05 5.15 14.49
C TYR A 198 0.87 5.27 13.51
N TYR A 199 0.84 6.31 12.68
CA TYR A 199 -0.25 6.55 11.73
C TYR A 199 -0.25 5.58 10.53
N TYR A 200 0.81 4.78 10.33
CA TYR A 200 0.81 3.66 9.39
C TYR A 200 0.25 2.36 9.97
N MET A 201 0.08 2.26 11.30
CA MET A 201 -0.44 1.05 11.95
C MET A 201 -1.82 0.61 11.40
N PRO A 202 -2.82 1.50 11.23
CA PRO A 202 -4.07 1.11 10.58
C PRO A 202 -3.90 0.52 9.19
N GLN A 203 -2.99 1.10 8.38
CA GLN A 203 -2.78 0.67 7.00
C GLN A 203 -2.23 -0.77 6.95
N VAL A 204 -1.13 -1.02 7.67
CA VAL A 204 -0.46 -2.33 7.63
C VAL A 204 -1.32 -3.43 8.27
N GLN A 205 -2.08 -3.12 9.33
CA GLN A 205 -3.03 -4.06 9.93
C GLN A 205 -4.19 -4.39 8.97
N GLY A 206 -4.68 -3.39 8.24
CA GLY A 206 -5.68 -3.60 7.18
C GLY A 206 -5.17 -4.45 6.02
N GLN A 207 -3.91 -4.27 5.61
CA GLN A 207 -3.30 -5.09 4.55
C GLN A 207 -3.22 -6.56 4.98
N MET A 208 -2.74 -6.81 6.21
CA MET A 208 -2.69 -8.16 6.80
C MET A 208 -4.06 -8.81 6.88
N GLU A 209 -5.11 -8.04 7.21
CA GLU A 209 -6.46 -8.57 7.23
C GLU A 209 -6.94 -8.96 5.83
N ILE A 210 -6.95 -8.00 4.90
CA ILE A 210 -7.50 -8.15 3.55
C ILE A 210 -6.80 -9.27 2.78
N MET A 211 -5.47 -9.35 2.91
CA MET A 211 -4.66 -10.31 2.17
C MET A 211 -4.42 -11.61 2.92
N ASN A 212 -4.98 -11.75 4.13
CA ASN A 212 -4.75 -12.86 5.04
C ASN A 212 -3.26 -13.22 5.17
N ARG A 213 -2.48 -12.28 5.71
CA ARG A 213 -1.05 -12.43 6.01
C ARG A 213 -0.80 -12.07 7.47
N ASP A 214 0.22 -12.67 8.07
CA ASP A 214 0.47 -12.51 9.51
C ASP A 214 1.47 -11.39 9.83
N TRP A 215 2.18 -10.87 8.83
CA TRP A 215 3.16 -9.81 9.03
C TRP A 215 3.38 -8.92 7.80
N VAL A 216 3.81 -7.69 8.06
CA VAL A 216 4.26 -6.69 7.08
C VAL A 216 5.67 -6.24 7.45
N ASP A 217 6.56 -6.15 6.46
CA ASP A 217 7.77 -5.34 6.56
C ASP A 217 7.45 -3.92 6.05
N LEU A 218 7.39 -2.97 6.97
CA LEU A 218 7.31 -1.55 6.63
C LEU A 218 8.74 -1.04 6.39
N PHE A 219 9.03 -0.70 5.14
CA PHE A 219 10.33 -0.24 4.71
C PHE A 219 10.34 1.28 4.49
N CYS A 220 11.12 1.99 5.28
CA CYS A 220 11.38 3.41 5.07
C CYS A 220 12.71 3.58 4.35
N TRP A 221 12.63 4.09 3.12
CA TRP A 221 13.78 4.41 2.30
C TRP A 221 13.98 5.92 2.21
N THR A 222 15.24 6.35 2.30
CA THR A 222 15.66 7.74 2.13
C THR A 222 16.98 7.78 1.37
N PRO A 223 17.35 8.93 0.78
CA PRO A 223 18.69 9.10 0.20
C PRO A 223 19.84 8.84 1.21
N ASN A 224 19.58 9.02 2.51
CA ASN A 224 20.57 8.90 3.57
C ASN A 224 20.59 7.52 4.28
N GLY A 225 19.84 6.55 3.75
CA GLY A 225 19.78 5.19 4.30
C GLY A 225 18.37 4.62 4.33
N SER A 226 18.17 3.54 5.08
CA SER A 226 16.86 2.91 5.22
C SER A 226 16.62 2.22 6.56
N SER A 227 15.37 1.86 6.84
CA SER A 227 14.95 1.12 8.04
C SER A 227 13.82 0.16 7.70
N ILE A 228 13.89 -1.07 8.22
CA ILE A 228 12.87 -2.11 8.06
C ILE A 228 12.24 -2.38 9.42
N PHE A 229 10.91 -2.26 9.51
CA PHE A 229 10.13 -2.58 10.70
C PHE A 229 9.23 -3.77 10.45
N ARG A 230 9.32 -4.82 11.27
CA ARG A 230 8.44 -5.99 11.21
C ARG A 230 7.22 -5.76 12.09
N VAL A 231 6.05 -5.66 11.46
CA VAL A 231 4.76 -5.52 12.14
C VAL A 231 4.03 -6.85 12.04
N ASN A 232 3.59 -7.40 13.17
CA ASN A 232 2.77 -8.60 13.21
C ASN A 232 1.29 -8.24 13.30
N ARG A 233 0.43 -9.14 12.82
CA ARG A 233 -1.03 -8.99 12.88
C ARG A 233 -1.51 -8.92 14.33
N ASP A 234 -2.34 -7.93 14.63
CA ASP A 234 -2.99 -7.75 15.91
C ASP A 234 -4.51 -7.77 15.72
N ARG A 235 -5.13 -8.86 16.15
CA ARG A 235 -6.57 -9.09 15.99
C ARG A 235 -7.42 -8.14 16.82
N ALA A 236 -7.00 -7.84 18.05
CA ALA A 236 -7.75 -6.94 18.93
C ALA A 236 -7.73 -5.50 18.41
N TYR A 237 -6.59 -5.06 17.86
CA TYR A 237 -6.47 -3.78 17.20
C TYR A 237 -7.30 -3.74 15.91
N TRP A 238 -7.26 -4.79 15.09
CA TRP A 238 -8.09 -4.89 13.90
C TRP A 238 -9.58 -4.76 14.23
N GLU A 239 -10.08 -5.54 15.19
CA GLU A 239 -11.48 -5.49 15.64
C GLU A 239 -11.89 -4.08 16.08
N LEU A 240 -11.00 -3.38 16.80
CA LEU A 240 -11.24 -2.01 17.24
C LEU A 240 -11.36 -1.04 16.05
N ILE A 241 -10.39 -1.07 15.11
CA ILE A 241 -10.44 -0.15 13.96
C ILE A 241 -11.55 -0.51 12.99
N HIS A 242 -11.81 -1.80 12.77
CA HIS A 242 -12.84 -2.29 11.86
C HIS A 242 -14.22 -1.75 12.23
N ARG A 243 -14.57 -1.70 13.53
CA ARG A 243 -15.85 -1.10 13.98
C ARG A 243 -16.01 0.35 13.53
N ILE A 244 -14.93 1.13 13.55
CA ILE A 244 -14.94 2.55 13.21
C ILE A 244 -14.92 2.75 11.69
N LEU A 245 -14.17 1.91 10.97
CA LEU A 245 -14.17 1.91 9.52
C LEU A 245 -15.54 1.49 8.97
N HIS A 246 -16.18 0.50 9.61
CA HIS A 246 -17.52 0.04 9.27
C HIS A 246 -18.56 1.14 9.50
N ASP A 247 -18.51 1.83 10.64
CA ASP A 247 -19.33 3.02 10.92
C ASP A 247 -19.11 4.11 9.84
N PHE A 248 -17.85 4.43 9.54
CA PHE A 248 -17.52 5.38 8.47
C PHE A 248 -18.11 4.98 7.12
N TRP A 249 -18.03 3.70 6.74
CA TRP A 249 -18.51 3.27 5.44
C TRP A 249 -20.03 3.12 5.39
N TRP A 250 -20.60 2.29 6.26
CA TRP A 250 -22.03 1.93 6.21
C TRP A 250 -22.93 2.93 6.93
N GLY A 251 -22.41 3.66 7.91
CA GLY A 251 -23.16 4.71 8.61
C GLY A 251 -23.13 6.06 7.90
N HIS A 252 -22.06 6.34 7.14
CA HIS A 252 -21.85 7.66 6.53
C HIS A 252 -21.72 7.63 5.01
N VAL A 253 -20.85 6.81 4.42
CA VAL A 253 -20.59 6.86 2.96
C VAL A 253 -21.74 6.26 2.14
N VAL A 254 -22.17 5.04 2.45
CA VAL A 254 -23.20 4.32 1.69
C VAL A 254 -24.55 5.05 1.67
N PRO A 255 -25.14 5.44 2.82
CA PRO A 255 -26.43 6.13 2.79
C PRO A 255 -26.35 7.52 2.12
N ALA A 256 -25.21 8.19 2.21
CA ALA A 256 -24.98 9.44 1.49
C ALA A 256 -24.96 9.23 -0.03
N ARG A 257 -24.29 8.18 -0.53
CA ARG A 257 -24.32 7.81 -1.96
C ARG A 257 -25.74 7.47 -2.43
N GLU A 258 -26.50 6.74 -1.62
CA GLU A 258 -27.90 6.43 -1.93
C GLU A 258 -28.77 7.70 -2.02
N ALA A 259 -28.59 8.65 -1.09
CA ALA A 259 -29.27 9.94 -1.14
C ALA A 259 -28.92 10.76 -2.40
N VAL A 260 -27.64 10.76 -2.80
CA VAL A 260 -27.20 11.38 -4.06
C VAL A 260 -27.87 10.73 -5.27
N LEU A 261 -27.89 9.40 -5.34
CA LEU A 261 -28.52 8.66 -6.45
C LEU A 261 -30.04 8.92 -6.56
N LEU A 262 -30.71 9.16 -5.42
CA LEU A 262 -32.13 9.53 -5.37
C LEU A 262 -32.40 11.02 -5.63
N GLY A 263 -31.36 11.82 -5.91
CA GLY A 263 -31.48 13.27 -6.12
C GLY A 263 -31.82 14.07 -4.87
N LYS A 264 -31.66 13.50 -3.66
CA LYS A 264 -31.98 14.12 -2.37
C LYS A 264 -30.74 14.79 -1.76
N VAL A 265 -30.18 15.77 -2.46
CA VAL A 265 -28.88 16.38 -2.12
C VAL A 265 -28.90 17.01 -0.72
N GLU A 266 -30.02 17.58 -0.31
CA GLU A 266 -30.20 18.22 1.01
C GLU A 266 -30.11 17.21 2.16
N ALA A 267 -30.49 15.95 1.91
CA ALA A 267 -30.42 14.88 2.90
C ALA A 267 -29.01 14.30 3.06
N VAL A 268 -28.10 14.52 2.09
CA VAL A 268 -26.73 13.99 2.12
C VAL A 268 -25.96 14.49 3.34
N LYS A 269 -26.17 15.76 3.72
CA LYS A 269 -25.50 16.38 4.87
C LYS A 269 -25.83 15.70 6.20
N ALA A 270 -26.97 15.03 6.31
CA ALA A 270 -27.34 14.29 7.53
C ALA A 270 -26.43 13.08 7.78
N PHE A 271 -25.76 12.58 6.75
CA PHE A 271 -24.83 11.45 6.83
C PHE A 271 -23.37 11.89 6.96
N GLU A 272 -23.08 13.19 7.03
CA GLU A 272 -21.72 13.68 7.19
C GLU A 272 -21.13 13.20 8.53
N PRO A 273 -19.93 12.57 8.52
CA PRO A 273 -19.29 12.13 9.74
C PRO A 273 -18.76 13.30 10.56
N GLN A 274 -18.76 13.17 11.88
CA GLN A 274 -18.00 14.09 12.73
C GLN A 274 -16.49 14.02 12.39
N PRO A 275 -15.73 15.13 12.50
CA PRO A 275 -14.29 15.15 12.20
C PRO A 275 -13.47 14.09 12.97
N LYS A 276 -13.92 13.74 14.17
CA LYS A 276 -13.37 12.64 14.97
C LYS A 276 -14.49 11.67 15.37
N HIS A 277 -14.19 10.38 15.34
CA HIS A 277 -15.06 9.36 15.91
C HIS A 277 -14.86 9.31 17.44
N ARG A 278 -15.89 8.88 18.19
CA ARG A 278 -15.83 8.79 19.66
C ARG A 278 -14.68 7.91 20.20
N LEU A 279 -14.18 6.97 19.39
CA LEU A 279 -13.07 6.09 19.72
C LEU A 279 -11.71 6.54 19.15
N THR A 280 -11.63 7.67 18.44
CA THR A 280 -10.38 8.13 17.79
C THR A 280 -9.20 8.21 18.77
N ASN A 281 -9.41 8.75 19.97
CA ASN A 281 -8.35 8.87 20.97
C ASN A 281 -7.85 7.52 21.48
N LEU A 282 -8.76 6.54 21.64
CA LEU A 282 -8.40 5.18 22.05
C LEU A 282 -7.56 4.50 20.96
N VAL A 283 -7.96 4.64 19.69
CA VAL A 283 -7.19 4.07 18.58
C VAL A 283 -5.82 4.73 18.48
N LEU A 284 -5.72 6.05 18.57
CA LEU A 284 -4.44 6.77 18.56
C LEU A 284 -3.49 6.26 19.66
N PHE A 285 -4.02 6.06 20.88
CA PHE A 285 -3.25 5.48 21.98
C PHE A 285 -2.76 4.07 21.64
N LYS A 286 -3.64 3.20 21.13
CA LYS A 286 -3.28 1.82 20.75
C LYS A 286 -2.27 1.79 19.60
N SER A 287 -2.43 2.61 18.56
CA SER A 287 -1.49 2.70 17.45
C SER A 287 -0.11 3.12 17.94
N ARG A 288 -0.02 4.12 18.84
CA ARG A 288 1.27 4.55 19.43
C ARG A 288 1.91 3.45 20.26
N LYS A 289 1.12 2.75 21.09
CA LYS A 289 1.59 1.63 21.88
C LYS A 289 2.19 0.54 20.99
N LEU A 290 1.42 0.03 20.04
CA LEU A 290 1.87 -1.02 19.12
C LEU A 290 3.10 -0.58 18.32
N SER A 291 3.08 0.65 17.80
CA SER A 291 4.20 1.21 17.04
C SER A 291 5.49 1.32 17.86
N GLY A 292 5.40 1.46 19.18
CA GLY A 292 6.55 1.43 20.09
C GLY A 292 7.06 0.02 20.41
N GLU A 293 6.23 -1.00 20.19
CA GLU A 293 6.56 -2.42 20.39
C GLU A 293 7.05 -3.09 19.09
N VAL A 294 6.87 -2.42 17.94
CA VAL A 294 7.30 -2.91 16.63
C VAL A 294 8.81 -3.09 16.57
N LYS A 295 9.22 -4.27 16.11
CA LYS A 295 10.63 -4.65 15.98
C LYS A 295 11.26 -3.94 14.79
N LEU A 296 12.29 -3.13 15.05
CA LEU A 296 13.26 -2.73 14.03
C LEU A 296 14.04 -3.99 13.64
N VAL A 297 13.99 -4.39 12.37
CA VAL A 297 14.71 -5.58 11.87
C VAL A 297 16.09 -5.19 11.36
N CYS A 298 16.15 -4.07 10.65
CA CYS A 298 17.34 -3.65 9.95
C CYS A 298 17.37 -2.13 9.85
N LYS A 299 18.58 -1.58 9.92
CA LYS A 299 18.84 -0.18 9.63
C LYS A 299 20.09 -0.06 8.77
N ASP A 300 19.98 0.69 7.69
CA ASP A 300 21.09 1.08 6.83
C ASP A 300 21.33 2.58 7.00
N ILE A 301 22.56 2.97 7.33
CA ILE A 301 22.99 4.37 7.31
C ILE A 301 24.27 4.43 6.48
N ALA A 302 24.24 5.22 5.40
CA ALA A 302 25.39 5.42 4.51
C ALA A 302 26.06 4.11 4.02
N GLY A 303 25.26 3.06 3.77
CA GLY A 303 25.75 1.76 3.31
C GLY A 303 26.18 0.80 4.43
N HIS A 304 26.18 1.25 5.69
CA HIS A 304 26.38 0.37 6.84
C HIS A 304 25.06 -0.24 7.28
N VAL A 305 24.90 -1.54 7.02
CA VAL A 305 23.71 -2.31 7.35
C VAL A 305 23.88 -3.00 8.71
N GLU A 306 22.98 -2.69 9.64
CA GLU A 306 22.90 -3.32 10.96
C GLU A 306 21.56 -4.07 11.09
N PHE A 307 21.64 -5.34 11.49
CA PHE A 307 20.48 -6.18 11.78
C PHE A 307 20.26 -6.30 13.29
N PHE A 308 19.00 -6.23 13.70
CA PHE A 308 18.58 -6.27 15.10
C PHE A 308 17.85 -7.59 15.38
N LYS A 309 18.16 -8.20 16.53
CA LYS A 309 17.58 -9.46 16.98
C LYS A 309 16.21 -9.29 17.63
#